data_AF-A0A4W5PF02-F1
#
_entry.id   AF-A0A4W5PF02-F1
#
_cell.length_a   1.000
_cell.length_b   1.000
_cell.length_c   1.000
_cell.angle_alpha   90.00
_cell.angle_beta   90.00
_cell.angle_gamma   90.00
#
_symmetry.space_group_name_H-M   'P 1'
#
loop_
_entity.id
_entity.type
_entity.pdbx_description
1 polymer ?
#
loop_
_entity_poly.entity_id
_entity_poly.type
_entity_poly.pdbx_seq_one_letter_code
_entity_poly.pdbx_strand_id
1 'polypeptide(L)'
;MTHLLGRQDCVESLRRDLIDLQGAVLDVFSRTGPVRFPSWKFPDKLSCNLDLVSLLEQYDFVDGEEEFNQHSHIVLLELVIDRLLLLLQSFNAHAEQLKLGQKREHIQQKGPCVSIGLVVRHYWNNLIQVGNQRASPSIVSHHCTSRAAASTPLCPPQKILNGSLSCPTHRTASNIPSCLPLISTDTRNVSCQTVVSSLVPCDACAQVQSSLRETGDALVELCQSEGLPSSLQRLLVAVDDTLEQGRLTAGDVSQWSIEQRRDMGRVGKHLLEVRSTVQPLRNSLLAAEREREEFRAQLGRAQEELKRERATHQASKKQLEQRLQEVQVSREETERRLQDEHEELRRGTARSKLEEKTQVLEAQLSTTQLLFDKEKSKYQNACLSCYCTVSLCQQSLQAKQRSLLERVDALDQECEELQGQLGKKQVYYYLTIHISALCSELQQEKQRLESHVGELKDSVNQLSGEVQELAQRERLLVAFPELNPLPQGSPQSTLISLNNPVDMEQQFQANYVRIRVLEQENSTLHSSLVKLRDRAQLGASMVASKVGQMKGPRPSGSPQTPVQPEPTQGYARHPEPALFACTRRRSESSTW
;
A
#
# COMPACT_ATOMS: atom_id res chain seq x y z
N MET A 1 -7.12 7.23 20.69
CA MET A 1 -6.52 8.51 21.12
C MET A 1 -7.57 9.53 21.57
N THR A 2 -8.77 9.55 20.97
CA THR A 2 -9.86 10.49 21.33
C THR A 2 -10.21 10.51 22.82
N HIS A 3 -10.16 9.37 23.52
CA HIS A 3 -10.48 9.24 24.96
C HIS A 3 -9.61 10.04 25.95
N LEU A 4 -8.63 10.80 25.46
CA LEU A 4 -7.80 11.71 26.26
C LEU A 4 -8.12 13.20 26.02
N LEU A 5 -8.86 13.51 24.96
CA LEU A 5 -9.25 14.88 24.64
C LEU A 5 -10.32 15.36 25.63
N GLY A 6 -10.18 16.56 26.16
CA GLY A 6 -11.15 17.13 27.12
C GLY A 6 -11.19 16.49 28.52
N ARG A 7 -10.24 15.61 28.89
CA ARG A 7 -10.14 15.15 30.28
C ARG A 7 -9.67 16.27 31.22
N GLN A 8 -10.23 16.31 32.43
CA GLN A 8 -9.86 17.23 33.51
C GLN A 8 -8.35 17.24 33.79
N ASP A 9 -7.73 16.07 33.99
CA ASP A 9 -6.30 15.95 34.32
C ASP A 9 -5.38 16.53 33.22
N CYS A 10 -5.77 16.39 31.95
CA CYS A 10 -5.07 17.02 30.84
C CYS A 10 -5.31 18.53 30.77
N VAL A 11 -6.54 19.00 30.98
CA VAL A 11 -6.90 20.43 30.98
C VAL A 11 -6.17 21.15 32.12
N GLU A 12 -6.22 20.63 33.34
CA GLU A 12 -5.49 21.15 34.50
C GLU A 12 -3.96 21.12 34.32
N SER A 13 -3.40 20.16 33.57
CA SER A 13 -1.97 20.21 33.20
C SER A 13 -1.69 21.41 32.30
N LEU A 14 -2.38 21.52 31.16
CA LEU A 14 -2.15 22.60 30.19
C LEU A 14 -2.32 23.99 30.82
N ARG A 15 -3.24 24.16 31.78
CA ARG A 15 -3.42 25.39 32.55
C ARG A 15 -2.19 25.75 33.40
N ARG A 16 -1.56 24.76 34.05
CA ARG A 16 -0.30 24.95 34.79
C ARG A 16 0.88 25.20 33.85
N ASP A 17 0.99 24.41 32.78
CA ASP A 17 2.03 24.57 31.75
C ASP A 17 2.01 26.00 31.16
N LEU A 18 0.83 26.58 30.94
CA LEU A 18 0.65 27.97 30.49
C LEU A 18 1.13 29.01 31.50
N ILE A 19 0.86 28.81 32.79
CA ILE A 19 1.27 29.70 33.87
C ILE A 19 2.81 29.69 34.00
N ASP A 20 3.43 28.51 34.00
CA ASP A 20 4.88 28.36 34.10
C ASP A 20 5.60 28.92 32.86
N LEU A 21 5.07 28.68 31.65
CA LEU A 21 5.60 29.27 30.42
C LEU A 21 5.46 30.80 30.40
N GLN A 22 4.35 31.34 30.91
CA GLN A 22 4.18 32.80 31.06
C GLN A 22 5.17 33.38 32.07
N GLY A 23 5.46 32.66 33.17
CA GLY A 23 6.52 33.01 34.11
C GLY A 23 7.91 33.07 33.45
N ALA A 24 8.25 32.07 32.63
CA ALA A 24 9.50 32.04 31.86
C ALA A 24 9.59 33.20 30.83
N VAL A 25 8.50 33.51 30.14
CA VAL A 25 8.42 34.68 29.24
C VAL A 25 8.65 35.98 29.99
N LEU A 26 8.11 36.12 31.21
CA LEU A 26 8.28 37.32 32.04
C LEU A 26 9.73 37.51 32.54
N ASP A 27 10.46 36.44 32.90
CA ASP A 27 11.89 36.56 33.21
C ASP A 27 12.70 37.06 32.00
N VAL A 28 12.44 36.53 30.80
CA VAL A 28 13.11 37.01 29.57
C VAL A 28 12.74 38.47 29.29
N PHE A 29 11.46 38.83 29.39
CA PHE A 29 10.99 40.21 29.23
C PHE A 29 11.58 41.19 30.23
N SER A 30 11.93 40.76 31.45
CA SER A 30 12.62 41.61 32.43
C SER A 30 13.98 42.11 31.91
N ARG A 31 14.59 41.37 30.97
CA ARG A 31 15.93 41.61 30.40
C ARG A 31 15.84 42.25 29.02
N THR A 32 14.90 41.81 28.18
CA THR A 32 14.74 42.27 26.79
C THR A 32 13.80 43.46 26.61
N GLY A 33 12.87 43.66 27.55
CA GLY A 33 11.60 44.35 27.32
C GLY A 33 10.56 43.46 26.61
N PRO A 34 9.26 43.81 26.62
CA PRO A 34 8.21 43.04 25.96
C PRO A 34 8.38 42.99 24.43
N VAL A 35 8.51 41.79 23.87
CA VAL A 35 8.83 41.57 22.46
C VAL A 35 7.54 41.44 21.64
N ARG A 36 7.34 42.35 20.68
CA ARG A 36 6.06 42.54 19.97
C ARG A 36 5.98 41.74 18.67
N PHE A 37 5.65 40.46 18.79
CA PHE A 37 5.23 39.61 17.66
C PHE A 37 3.72 39.37 17.69
N PRO A 38 3.06 39.12 16.53
CA PRO A 38 1.69 38.62 16.49
C PRO A 38 1.55 37.30 17.25
N SER A 39 0.39 37.05 17.84
CA SER A 39 0.08 35.73 18.40
C SER A 39 -0.13 34.72 17.27
N TRP A 40 0.39 33.50 17.49
CA TRP A 40 0.16 32.36 16.64
C TRP A 40 -1.29 31.86 16.75
N LYS A 41 -1.87 31.89 17.97
CA LYS A 41 -3.28 31.53 18.20
C LYS A 41 -4.27 32.63 17.80
N PHE A 42 -3.90 33.90 17.99
CA PHE A 42 -4.74 35.08 17.69
C PHE A 42 -3.97 36.09 16.81
N PRO A 43 -3.86 35.88 15.48
CA PRO A 43 -3.02 36.71 14.60
C PRO A 43 -3.41 38.20 14.53
N ASP A 44 -4.60 38.56 14.99
CA ASP A 44 -5.10 39.92 15.20
C ASP A 44 -4.48 40.63 16.42
N LYS A 45 -3.88 39.88 17.36
CA LYS A 45 -3.35 40.37 18.64
C LYS A 45 -1.83 40.21 18.70
N LEU A 46 -1.18 41.02 19.53
CA LEU A 46 0.22 40.79 19.89
C LEU A 46 0.31 39.72 20.98
N SER A 47 1.20 38.74 20.81
CA SER A 47 1.39 37.63 21.77
C SER A 47 1.78 38.15 23.16
N CYS A 48 2.61 39.20 23.22
CA CYS A 48 2.98 39.87 24.47
C CYS A 48 1.83 40.63 25.17
N ASN A 49 0.69 40.80 24.51
CA ASN A 49 -0.49 41.52 25.01
C ASN A 49 -1.71 40.60 25.23
N LEU A 50 -1.57 39.27 25.15
CA LEU A 50 -2.66 38.37 25.50
C LEU A 50 -2.90 38.41 27.02
N ASP A 51 -4.14 38.69 27.41
CA ASP A 51 -4.59 38.52 28.80
C ASP A 51 -4.76 37.02 29.09
N LEU A 52 -3.72 36.42 29.67
CA LEU A 52 -3.74 35.00 30.02
C LEU A 52 -4.68 34.72 31.21
N VAL A 53 -5.01 35.72 32.04
CA VAL A 53 -5.95 35.53 33.16
C VAL A 53 -7.35 35.34 32.61
N SER A 54 -7.85 36.27 31.79
CA SER A 54 -9.16 36.11 31.14
C SER A 54 -9.25 34.89 30.23
N LEU A 55 -8.15 34.50 29.56
CA LEU A 55 -8.13 33.27 28.76
C LEU A 55 -8.18 32.00 29.62
N LEU A 56 -7.53 31.98 30.78
CA LEU A 56 -7.65 30.86 31.73
C LEU A 56 -8.99 30.88 32.47
N GLU A 57 -9.65 32.01 32.67
CA GLU A 57 -11.04 32.07 33.15
C GLU A 57 -12.03 31.57 32.08
N GLN A 58 -11.75 31.80 30.79
CA GLN A 58 -12.62 31.39 29.69
C GLN A 58 -12.50 29.90 29.30
N TYR A 59 -11.31 29.29 29.42
CA TYR A 59 -11.04 27.92 28.96
C TYR A 59 -10.60 27.01 30.11
N ASP A 60 -11.56 26.47 30.85
CA ASP A 60 -11.36 25.51 31.95
C ASP A 60 -12.09 24.18 31.68
N PHE A 61 -12.04 23.25 32.64
CA PHE A 61 -12.85 22.03 32.67
C PHE A 61 -14.20 22.27 33.37
N VAL A 62 -15.27 21.73 32.80
CA VAL A 62 -16.65 21.81 33.31
C VAL A 62 -17.26 20.40 33.33
N ASP A 63 -17.73 19.94 34.50
CA ASP A 63 -18.35 18.63 34.64
C ASP A 63 -19.59 18.47 33.74
N GLY A 64 -19.59 17.43 32.91
CA GLY A 64 -20.69 17.09 32.01
C GLY A 64 -20.61 17.69 30.60
N GLU A 65 -19.81 18.72 30.35
CA GLU A 65 -19.74 19.39 29.03
C GLU A 65 -18.59 18.87 28.17
N GLU A 66 -18.69 17.63 27.65
CA GLU A 66 -17.60 16.97 26.92
C GLU A 66 -17.10 17.77 25.71
N GLU A 67 -18.00 18.35 24.89
CA GLU A 67 -17.62 19.15 23.72
C GLU A 67 -16.87 20.44 24.10
N PHE A 68 -17.32 21.13 25.17
CA PHE A 68 -16.65 22.31 25.70
C PHE A 68 -15.27 21.95 26.23
N ASN A 69 -15.15 20.87 26.99
CA ASN A 69 -13.87 20.41 27.54
C ASN A 69 -12.88 20.02 26.43
N GLN A 70 -13.34 19.35 25.37
CA GLN A 70 -12.53 19.06 24.19
C GLN A 70 -12.07 20.36 23.49
N HIS A 71 -12.93 21.37 23.40
CA HIS A 71 -12.57 22.68 22.86
C HIS A 71 -11.54 23.42 23.74
N SER A 72 -11.76 23.51 25.06
CA SER A 72 -10.82 24.08 26.03
C SER A 72 -9.45 23.40 25.96
N HIS A 73 -9.41 22.06 25.93
CA HIS A 73 -8.17 21.29 25.77
C HIS A 73 -7.40 21.69 24.50
N ILE A 74 -8.08 21.82 23.36
CA ILE A 74 -7.45 22.25 22.09
C ILE A 74 -6.92 23.69 22.21
N VAL A 75 -7.73 24.63 22.70
CA VAL A 75 -7.34 26.05 22.79
C VAL A 75 -6.18 26.25 23.78
N LEU A 76 -6.17 25.55 24.91
CA LEU A 76 -5.06 25.60 25.86
C LEU A 76 -3.77 25.02 25.26
N LEU A 77 -3.85 23.92 24.51
CA LEU A 77 -2.70 23.35 23.79
C LEU A 77 -2.16 24.30 22.71
N GLU A 78 -3.04 24.97 21.97
CA GLU A 78 -2.65 26.00 21.00
C GLU A 78 -2.02 27.23 21.67
N LEU A 79 -2.48 27.61 22.86
CA LEU A 79 -1.86 28.66 23.67
C LEU A 79 -0.48 28.24 24.21
N VAL A 80 -0.26 26.96 24.55
CA VAL A 80 1.06 26.44 24.94
C VAL A 80 2.05 26.61 23.77
N ILE A 81 1.63 26.30 22.54
CA ILE A 81 2.41 26.55 21.33
C ILE A 81 2.69 28.06 21.15
N ASP A 82 1.70 28.93 21.38
CA ASP A 82 1.88 30.38 21.31
C ASP A 82 2.90 30.91 22.33
N ARG A 83 2.81 30.48 23.61
CA ARG A 83 3.77 30.86 24.66
C ARG A 83 5.18 30.36 24.36
N LEU A 84 5.33 29.13 23.87
CA LEU A 84 6.62 28.57 23.46
C LEU A 84 7.25 29.35 22.30
N LEU A 85 6.44 29.72 21.29
CA LEU A 85 6.91 30.54 20.17
C LEU A 85 7.34 31.93 20.63
N LEU A 86 6.57 32.57 21.52
CA LEU A 86 6.95 33.85 22.12
C LEU A 86 8.25 33.74 22.93
N LEU A 87 8.45 32.67 23.69
CA LEU A 87 9.67 32.44 24.46
C LEU A 87 10.90 32.30 23.56
N LEU A 88 10.82 31.50 22.48
CA LEU A 88 11.88 31.35 21.48
C LEU A 88 12.20 32.69 20.78
N GLN A 89 11.17 33.45 20.39
CA GLN A 89 11.29 34.78 19.80
C GLN A 89 11.92 35.80 20.77
N SER A 90 11.61 35.69 22.06
CA SER A 90 12.13 36.59 23.10
C SER A 90 13.59 36.30 23.43
N PHE A 91 13.97 35.02 23.53
CA PHE A 91 15.38 34.64 23.58
C PHE A 91 16.14 35.11 22.33
N ASN A 92 15.52 35.02 21.15
CA ASN A 92 16.14 35.50 19.92
C ASN A 92 16.42 37.01 19.94
N ALA A 93 15.48 37.81 20.46
CA ALA A 93 15.69 39.24 20.69
C ALA A 93 16.81 39.50 21.74
N HIS A 94 16.89 38.69 22.79
CA HIS A 94 17.98 38.76 23.78
C HIS A 94 19.36 38.47 23.15
N ALA A 95 19.44 37.44 22.30
CA ALA A 95 20.67 37.05 21.61
C ALA A 95 21.17 38.16 20.67
N GLU A 96 20.30 38.84 19.93
CA GLU A 96 20.70 40.01 19.11
C GLU A 96 21.14 41.20 19.99
N GLN A 97 20.46 41.46 21.12
CA GLN A 97 20.89 42.50 22.08
C GLN A 97 22.29 42.23 22.66
N LEU A 98 22.63 40.96 22.90
CA LEU A 98 23.97 40.57 23.37
C LEU A 98 25.06 40.79 22.31
N LYS A 99 24.76 40.59 21.01
CA LYS A 99 25.71 40.84 19.91
C LYS A 99 25.99 42.34 19.68
N LEU A 100 25.00 43.20 19.92
CA LEU A 100 25.02 44.62 19.52
C LEU A 100 25.46 45.63 20.60
N GLY A 101 25.95 45.16 21.76
CA GLY A 101 26.72 45.99 22.69
C GLY A 101 25.97 47.19 23.27
N GLN A 102 24.81 46.96 23.87
CA GLN A 102 24.02 47.95 24.64
C GLN A 102 23.57 49.24 23.92
N LYS A 103 23.72 49.37 22.59
CA LYS A 103 22.96 50.36 21.83
C LYS A 103 21.46 50.05 21.89
N ARG A 104 20.72 50.81 22.71
CA ARG A 104 19.25 50.89 22.68
C ARG A 104 18.76 51.64 21.44
N GLU A 105 19.05 51.09 20.27
CA GLU A 105 18.29 51.44 19.07
C GLU A 105 16.97 50.64 19.09
N HIS A 106 15.87 51.32 18.83
CA HIS A 106 14.53 50.77 18.97
C HIS A 106 14.33 49.74 17.83
N ILE A 107 14.38 48.43 18.13
CA ILE A 107 14.24 47.36 17.12
C ILE A 107 12.80 47.36 16.59
N GLN A 108 12.55 48.20 15.59
CA GLN A 108 11.22 48.49 15.11
C GLN A 108 10.82 47.49 14.02
N GLN A 109 9.82 46.67 14.35
CA GLN A 109 8.85 46.04 13.44
C GLN A 109 9.44 45.29 12.23
N LYS A 110 9.66 43.97 12.37
CA LYS A 110 10.07 43.11 11.25
C LYS A 110 8.99 42.08 10.85
N GLY A 111 8.07 42.53 9.99
CA GLY A 111 7.31 41.67 9.07
C GLY A 111 6.11 40.89 9.65
N PRO A 112 5.32 40.25 8.75
CA PRO A 112 4.21 39.37 9.12
C PRO A 112 4.70 38.02 9.68
N CYS A 113 3.76 37.22 10.19
CA CYS A 113 3.97 35.98 10.93
C CYS A 113 5.11 35.09 10.39
N VAL A 114 6.24 35.06 11.12
CA VAL A 114 7.38 34.20 10.83
C VAL A 114 6.99 32.75 11.10
N SER A 115 7.19 31.84 10.13
CA SER A 115 6.82 30.43 10.29
C SER A 115 7.59 29.76 11.42
N ILE A 116 6.96 28.77 12.09
CA ILE A 116 7.53 28.05 13.24
C ILE A 116 8.95 27.54 12.95
N GLY A 117 9.16 26.93 11.79
CA GLY A 117 10.48 26.42 11.38
C GLY A 117 11.55 27.50 11.21
N LEU A 118 11.18 28.73 10.86
CA LEU A 118 12.10 29.87 10.82
C LEU A 118 12.38 30.44 12.23
N VAL A 119 11.38 30.50 13.12
CA VAL A 119 11.57 30.88 14.53
C VAL A 119 12.56 29.93 15.21
N VAL A 120 12.31 28.61 15.12
CA VAL A 120 13.18 27.58 15.72
C VAL A 120 14.59 27.60 15.12
N ARG A 121 14.72 27.76 13.79
CA ARG A 121 16.03 27.85 13.12
C ARG A 121 16.80 29.11 13.53
N HIS A 122 16.13 30.25 13.67
CA HIS A 122 16.79 31.50 14.08
C HIS A 122 17.26 31.42 15.54
N TYR A 123 16.42 30.89 16.44
CA TYR A 123 16.77 30.58 17.83
C TYR A 123 17.99 29.67 17.91
N TRP A 124 17.99 28.54 17.19
CA TRP A 124 19.09 27.57 17.22
C TRP A 124 20.42 28.16 16.71
N ASN A 125 20.38 28.87 15.58
CA ASN A 125 21.55 29.56 15.05
C ASN A 125 22.12 30.59 16.04
N ASN A 126 21.25 31.32 16.74
CA ASN A 126 21.64 32.30 17.74
C ASN A 126 22.15 31.69 19.04
N LEU A 127 21.59 30.56 19.48
CA LEU A 127 22.08 29.78 20.62
C LEU A 127 23.52 29.30 20.37
N ILE A 128 23.81 28.76 19.17
CA ILE A 128 25.17 28.37 18.76
C ILE A 128 26.11 29.59 18.71
N GLN A 129 25.68 30.71 18.13
CA GLN A 129 26.52 31.91 18.04
C GLN A 129 26.90 32.48 19.42
N VAL A 130 25.93 32.58 20.34
CA VAL A 130 26.18 33.05 21.71
C VAL A 130 27.01 32.04 22.52
N GLY A 131 26.83 30.74 22.28
CA GLY A 131 27.68 29.69 22.85
C GLY A 131 29.14 29.83 22.41
N ASN A 132 29.38 29.97 21.10
CA ASN A 132 30.72 30.12 20.53
C ASN A 132 31.43 31.41 20.99
N GLN A 133 30.70 32.51 21.14
CA GLN A 133 31.24 33.78 21.68
C GLN A 133 31.72 33.67 23.13
N ARG A 134 31.21 32.71 23.91
CA ARG A 134 31.68 32.44 25.29
C ARG A 134 32.87 31.47 25.36
N ALA A 135 33.28 30.88 24.24
CA ALA A 135 34.40 29.94 24.17
C ALA A 135 35.76 30.61 23.87
N SER A 136 35.78 31.91 23.53
CA SER A 136 37.02 32.68 23.29
C SER A 136 37.44 33.49 24.53
N PRO A 137 38.59 33.20 25.17
CA PRO A 137 39.06 33.93 26.35
C PRO A 137 39.79 35.22 25.96
N SER A 138 39.04 36.29 25.63
CA SER A 138 39.59 37.63 25.42
C SER A 138 39.51 38.48 26.69
N ILE A 139 40.68 38.84 27.24
CA ILE A 139 40.81 39.67 28.44
C ILE A 139 40.56 41.14 28.08
N VAL A 140 39.43 41.70 28.52
CA VAL A 140 39.27 43.17 28.68
C VAL A 140 38.52 43.44 29.99
N SER A 141 39.12 44.27 30.85
CA SER A 141 38.48 44.73 32.08
C SER A 141 37.54 45.90 31.80
N HIS A 142 36.27 45.78 32.21
CA HIS A 142 35.38 46.93 32.39
C HIS A 142 34.54 46.77 33.66
N HIS A 143 34.50 47.82 34.49
CA HIS A 143 33.71 47.88 35.71
C HIS A 143 32.22 47.67 35.44
N CYS A 144 31.59 46.81 36.24
CA CYS A 144 30.14 46.79 36.44
C CYS A 144 29.83 47.11 37.90
N THR A 145 29.39 48.35 38.16
CA THR A 145 28.92 48.79 39.47
C THR A 145 27.54 48.18 39.74
N SER A 146 27.46 47.17 40.62
CA SER A 146 26.19 46.55 41.00
C SER A 146 25.37 47.50 41.87
N ARG A 147 24.24 47.98 41.34
CA ARG A 147 23.30 48.86 42.06
C ARG A 147 22.07 48.08 42.51
N ALA A 148 22.27 47.20 43.51
CA ALA A 148 21.16 46.54 44.17
C ALA A 148 20.40 47.55 45.06
N ALA A 149 19.10 47.67 44.85
CA ALA A 149 18.22 48.46 45.71
C ALA A 149 17.58 47.53 46.76
N ALA A 150 17.76 47.87 48.04
CA ALA A 150 17.04 47.30 49.17
C ALA A 150 16.55 48.45 50.05
N SER A 151 15.33 48.31 50.59
CA SER A 151 14.57 49.45 51.11
C SER A 151 14.68 49.64 52.62
N THR A 152 14.39 50.88 53.04
CA THR A 152 13.98 51.30 54.40
C THR A 152 15.04 51.25 55.54
N PRO A 153 14.89 52.08 56.60
CA PRO A 153 16.05 52.67 57.28
C PRO A 153 16.21 52.32 58.77
N LEU A 154 17.43 52.48 59.29
CA LEU A 154 17.69 52.70 60.72
C LEU A 154 18.70 53.84 60.93
N CYS A 155 18.56 54.56 62.04
CA CYS A 155 19.43 55.69 62.40
C CYS A 155 20.79 55.21 62.94
N PRO A 156 21.91 55.89 62.59
CA PRO A 156 23.15 55.80 63.35
C PRO A 156 23.11 56.75 64.57
N PRO A 157 23.65 56.35 65.74
CA PRO A 157 23.72 57.21 66.91
C PRO A 157 24.89 58.22 66.82
N GLN A 158 24.68 59.45 67.27
CA GLN A 158 25.78 60.39 67.46
C GLN A 158 26.60 60.03 68.71
N LYS A 159 27.94 60.00 68.55
CA LYS A 159 28.86 59.77 69.67
C LYS A 159 29.05 61.05 70.48
N ILE A 160 29.02 60.90 71.81
CA ILE A 160 29.45 61.92 72.77
C ILE A 160 30.95 62.17 72.57
N LEU A 161 31.37 63.43 72.54
CA LEU A 161 32.75 63.82 72.77
C LEU A 161 32.79 65.09 73.63
N ASN A 162 33.57 65.07 74.70
CA ASN A 162 33.67 66.20 75.63
C ASN A 162 34.50 67.34 75.02
N GLY A 163 34.00 68.57 75.14
CA GLY A 163 34.70 69.79 74.72
C GLY A 163 34.46 70.92 75.72
N SER A 164 35.28 71.00 76.76
CA SER A 164 35.21 72.08 77.75
C SER A 164 35.67 73.41 77.12
N LEU A 165 34.80 74.42 77.11
CA LEU A 165 35.11 75.76 76.61
C LEU A 165 34.68 76.83 77.62
N SER A 166 35.68 77.21 78.42
CA SER A 166 35.82 78.37 79.29
C SER A 166 34.91 79.58 79.04
N CYS A 167 34.28 80.07 80.10
CA CYS A 167 33.57 81.36 80.10
C CYS A 167 34.55 82.55 79.94
N PRO A 168 34.28 83.52 79.05
CA PRO A 168 35.02 84.78 78.99
C PRO A 168 34.45 85.79 80.02
N THR A 169 35.18 86.05 81.10
CA THR A 169 34.75 86.97 82.17
C THR A 169 34.95 88.44 81.77
N HIS A 170 34.08 88.99 80.92
CA HIS A 170 34.10 90.42 80.60
C HIS A 170 33.55 91.28 81.76
N ARG A 171 34.48 91.85 82.55
CA ARG A 171 34.19 92.94 83.48
C ARG A 171 33.87 94.22 82.70
N THR A 172 32.59 94.49 82.45
CA THR A 172 32.16 95.81 81.98
C THR A 172 32.11 96.77 83.17
N ALA A 173 33.18 97.55 83.38
CA ALA A 173 33.24 98.56 84.42
C ALA A 173 32.38 99.79 84.04
N SER A 174 31.08 99.72 84.33
CA SER A 174 30.17 100.86 84.18
C SER A 174 30.44 101.90 85.27
N ASN A 175 31.05 103.03 84.91
CA ASN A 175 31.23 104.17 85.81
C ASN A 175 29.86 104.72 86.23
N ILE A 176 29.49 104.53 87.49
CA ILE A 176 28.42 105.28 88.15
C ILE A 176 29.10 106.30 89.06
N PRO A 177 28.80 107.62 88.95
CA PRO A 177 29.38 108.62 89.84
C PRO A 177 28.98 108.37 91.30
N SER A 178 29.97 108.35 92.20
CA SER A 178 29.74 108.30 93.65
C SER A 178 29.25 109.65 94.22
N CYS A 179 28.20 110.21 93.60
CA CYS A 179 27.40 111.26 94.18
C CYS A 179 26.52 110.65 95.28
N LEU A 180 27.12 110.43 96.45
CA LEU A 180 26.38 110.18 97.68
C LEU A 180 25.61 111.45 98.05
N PRO A 181 24.27 111.53 97.94
CA PRO A 181 23.54 112.38 98.85
C PRO A 181 23.83 111.87 100.26
N LEU A 182 24.00 112.79 101.21
CA LEU A 182 24.17 112.46 102.62
C LEU A 182 22.89 111.76 103.12
N ILE A 183 22.85 110.43 103.07
CA ILE A 183 21.79 109.66 103.73
C ILE A 183 21.88 110.01 105.21
N SER A 184 20.78 110.58 105.72
CA SER A 184 20.77 111.26 106.99
C SER A 184 21.35 110.38 108.10
N THR A 185 22.31 110.91 108.85
CA THR A 185 22.57 110.43 110.21
C THR A 185 21.25 110.42 110.97
N ASP A 186 21.01 109.41 111.80
CA ASP A 186 19.72 109.21 112.50
C ASP A 186 19.38 110.41 113.42
N THR A 187 18.69 111.41 112.86
CA THR A 187 18.29 112.63 113.57
C THR A 187 17.05 112.38 114.42
N ARG A 188 17.17 111.45 115.36
CA ARG A 188 16.21 111.10 116.41
C ARG A 188 14.91 110.51 115.84
N ASN A 189 14.71 109.21 116.05
CA ASN A 189 13.37 108.62 116.05
C ASN A 189 12.53 109.13 117.24
N VAL A 190 12.10 110.39 117.17
CA VAL A 190 11.10 110.96 118.09
C VAL A 190 9.73 110.48 117.62
N SER A 191 9.12 109.56 118.36
CA SER A 191 7.70 109.25 118.25
C SER A 191 6.87 110.50 118.59
N CYS A 192 6.61 111.34 117.59
CA CYS A 192 5.79 112.55 117.71
C CYS A 192 4.27 112.27 117.62
N GLN A 193 3.86 111.03 117.34
CA GLN A 193 2.48 110.61 117.54
C GLN A 193 2.17 110.53 119.04
N THR A 194 1.16 111.28 119.45
CA THR A 194 0.43 111.01 120.70
C THR A 194 -0.63 109.95 120.41
N VAL A 195 -1.22 109.35 121.45
CA VAL A 195 -2.27 108.32 121.31
C VAL A 195 -3.52 108.83 120.54
N VAL A 196 -3.65 110.15 120.37
CA VAL A 196 -4.70 110.79 119.56
C VAL A 196 -4.32 110.84 118.07
N SER A 197 -3.05 111.12 117.74
CA SER A 197 -2.57 111.18 116.34
C SER A 197 -2.09 109.84 115.78
N SER A 198 -2.07 108.76 116.58
CA SER A 198 -1.94 107.38 116.09
C SER A 198 -3.23 106.81 115.46
N LEU A 199 -4.37 107.51 115.59
CA LEU A 199 -5.69 107.06 115.09
C LEU A 199 -5.96 107.43 113.62
N VAL A 200 -5.07 108.21 112.98
CA VAL A 200 -5.20 108.64 111.59
C VAL A 200 -3.85 108.45 110.88
N PRO A 201 -3.78 107.71 109.76
CA PRO A 201 -2.57 107.66 108.93
C PRO A 201 -2.29 109.04 108.34
N CYS A 202 -1.00 109.42 108.25
CA CYS A 202 -0.62 110.66 107.56
C CYS A 202 -0.93 110.61 106.06
N ASP A 203 -0.97 111.77 105.41
CA ASP A 203 -1.40 111.90 104.01
C ASP A 203 -0.60 111.01 103.05
N ALA A 204 0.71 110.84 103.29
CA ALA A 204 1.56 109.93 102.53
C ALA A 204 1.14 108.45 102.69
N CYS A 205 0.79 108.01 103.90
CA CYS A 205 0.26 106.67 104.13
C CYS A 205 -1.14 106.50 103.52
N ALA A 206 -2.00 107.52 103.58
CA ALA A 206 -3.32 107.49 102.94
C ALA A 206 -3.20 107.39 101.40
N GLN A 207 -2.30 108.15 100.79
CA GLN A 207 -2.03 108.12 99.35
C GLN A 207 -1.45 106.76 98.91
N VAL A 208 -0.53 106.18 99.69
CA VAL A 208 -0.02 104.82 99.44
C VAL A 208 -1.13 103.78 99.55
N GLN A 209 -2.04 103.88 100.54
CA GLN A 209 -3.18 102.96 100.64
C GLN A 209 -4.18 103.11 99.49
N SER A 210 -4.42 104.32 98.98
CA SER A 210 -5.26 104.54 97.78
C SER A 210 -4.66 103.87 96.55
N SER A 211 -3.39 104.18 96.24
CA SER A 211 -2.69 103.61 95.09
C SER A 211 -2.54 102.08 95.18
N LEU A 212 -2.43 101.52 96.39
CA LEU A 212 -2.40 100.08 96.62
C LEU A 212 -3.75 99.40 96.32
N ARG A 213 -4.89 100.08 96.57
CA ARG A 213 -6.22 99.61 96.12
C ARG A 213 -6.34 99.72 94.61
N GLU A 214 -6.13 100.90 94.04
CA GLU A 214 -6.23 101.18 92.60
C GLU A 214 -5.41 100.19 91.74
N THR A 215 -4.17 99.91 92.16
CA THR A 215 -3.30 98.92 91.49
C THR A 215 -3.59 97.45 91.86
N GLY A 216 -4.41 97.23 92.88
CA GLY A 216 -4.97 95.93 93.23
C GLY A 216 -6.20 95.61 92.39
N ASP A 217 -7.16 96.53 92.31
CA ASP A 217 -8.40 96.42 91.54
C ASP A 217 -8.10 96.19 90.06
N ALA A 218 -7.23 97.02 89.45
CA ALA A 218 -6.80 96.85 88.08
C ALA A 218 -6.07 95.52 87.81
N LEU A 219 -5.42 94.93 88.82
CA LEU A 219 -4.82 93.60 88.72
C LEU A 219 -5.86 92.47 88.85
N VAL A 220 -6.89 92.66 89.67
CA VAL A 220 -8.03 91.75 89.77
C VAL A 220 -8.81 91.73 88.45
N GLU A 221 -9.12 92.88 87.88
CA GLU A 221 -9.75 93.01 86.56
C GLU A 221 -8.91 92.33 85.46
N LEU A 222 -7.59 92.57 85.44
CA LEU A 222 -6.67 91.90 84.49
C LEU A 222 -6.60 90.38 84.71
N CYS A 223 -6.65 89.90 85.95
CA CYS A 223 -6.75 88.46 86.19
C CYS A 223 -8.09 87.91 85.67
N GLN A 224 -9.21 88.62 85.89
CA GLN A 224 -10.52 88.20 85.36
C GLN A 224 -10.56 88.18 83.82
N SER A 225 -10.00 89.19 83.13
CA SER A 225 -10.03 89.28 81.66
C SER A 225 -9.29 88.12 80.99
N GLU A 226 -8.13 87.74 81.55
CA GLU A 226 -7.32 86.63 81.06
C GLU A 226 -7.77 85.25 81.62
N GLY A 227 -8.89 85.19 82.35
CA GLY A 227 -9.42 83.96 82.95
C GLY A 227 -8.55 83.36 84.06
N LEU A 228 -7.65 84.15 84.64
CA LEU A 228 -6.73 83.76 85.70
C LEU A 228 -7.37 83.92 87.09
N PRO A 229 -7.15 82.99 88.03
CA PRO A 229 -7.61 83.18 89.40
C PRO A 229 -6.81 84.31 90.06
N SER A 230 -7.50 85.29 90.64
CA SER A 230 -6.90 86.23 91.58
C SER A 230 -6.96 85.70 93.02
N SER A 231 -5.88 85.91 93.76
CA SER A 231 -5.78 85.77 95.21
C SER A 231 -6.26 87.05 95.90
N LEU A 232 -5.90 88.21 95.34
CA LEU A 232 -6.18 89.53 95.88
C LEU A 232 -7.67 89.85 95.94
N GLN A 233 -8.47 89.37 94.98
CA GLN A 233 -9.94 89.42 94.97
C GLN A 233 -10.58 89.06 96.32
N ARG A 234 -10.03 88.05 97.02
CA ARG A 234 -10.57 87.58 98.30
C ARG A 234 -10.21 88.49 99.47
N LEU A 235 -9.06 89.15 99.38
CA LEU A 235 -8.60 90.12 100.37
C LEU A 235 -9.38 91.44 100.22
N LEU A 236 -9.65 91.86 98.98
CA LEU A 236 -10.51 93.00 98.66
C LEU A 236 -11.87 92.91 99.34
N VAL A 237 -12.63 91.84 99.05
CA VAL A 237 -13.96 91.60 99.66
C VAL A 237 -13.87 91.58 101.19
N ALA A 238 -12.90 90.86 101.75
CA ALA A 238 -12.73 90.77 103.21
C ALA A 238 -12.32 92.10 103.88
N VAL A 239 -11.66 93.00 103.16
CA VAL A 239 -11.27 94.34 103.66
C VAL A 239 -12.46 95.29 103.60
N ASP A 240 -13.24 95.29 102.52
CA ASP A 240 -14.44 96.11 102.42
C ASP A 240 -15.50 95.69 103.45
N ASP A 241 -15.71 94.38 103.66
CA ASP A 241 -16.63 93.83 104.66
C ASP A 241 -16.24 94.12 106.13
N THR A 242 -14.97 94.48 106.41
CA THR A 242 -14.46 94.64 107.79
C THR A 242 -14.07 96.07 108.18
N LEU A 243 -13.94 96.99 107.22
CA LEU A 243 -13.37 98.32 107.46
C LEU A 243 -14.24 99.44 106.85
N GLU A 244 -15.39 99.72 107.47
CA GLU A 244 -16.33 100.82 107.13
C GLU A 244 -15.69 102.22 107.01
N GLN A 245 -14.44 102.40 107.45
CA GLN A 245 -13.68 103.66 107.40
C GLN A 245 -12.55 103.66 106.36
N GLY A 246 -12.39 102.61 105.54
CA GLY A 246 -11.46 102.59 104.40
C GLY A 246 -9.98 102.71 104.76
N ARG A 247 -9.55 102.24 105.95
CA ARG A 247 -8.15 102.31 106.42
C ARG A 247 -7.56 100.90 106.54
N LEU A 248 -6.47 100.61 105.84
CA LEU A 248 -5.71 99.36 106.03
C LEU A 248 -4.83 99.46 107.29
N THR A 249 -4.71 98.37 108.04
CA THR A 249 -3.64 98.21 109.04
C THR A 249 -2.31 97.90 108.35
N ALA A 250 -1.20 97.96 109.11
CA ALA A 250 0.10 97.53 108.61
C ALA A 250 0.16 96.04 108.23
N GLY A 251 -0.71 95.21 108.83
CA GLY A 251 -0.87 93.80 108.46
C GLY A 251 -1.52 93.65 107.08
N ASP A 252 -2.62 94.35 106.86
CA ASP A 252 -3.39 94.26 105.61
C ASP A 252 -2.57 94.80 104.42
N VAL A 253 -1.86 95.93 104.59
CA VAL A 253 -0.92 96.46 103.58
C VAL A 253 0.15 95.43 103.20
N SER A 254 0.68 94.69 104.18
CA SER A 254 1.68 93.64 103.96
C SER A 254 1.09 92.45 103.20
N GLN A 255 -0.09 91.97 103.62
CA GLN A 255 -0.79 90.85 102.97
C GLN A 255 -1.22 91.20 101.54
N TRP A 256 -1.68 92.44 101.31
CA TRP A 256 -2.03 92.96 99.99
C TRP A 256 -0.81 92.97 99.06
N SER A 257 0.34 93.47 99.52
CA SER A 257 1.59 93.44 98.75
C SER A 257 2.07 92.01 98.43
N ILE A 258 1.79 91.04 99.29
CA ILE A 258 2.11 89.61 99.06
C ILE A 258 1.20 89.02 97.97
N GLU A 259 -0.13 89.17 98.09
CA GLU A 259 -1.07 88.57 97.13
C GLU A 259 -1.09 89.32 95.78
N GLN A 260 -0.92 90.64 95.77
CA GLN A 260 -0.72 91.43 94.55
C GLN A 260 0.55 90.98 93.80
N ARG A 261 1.67 90.76 94.51
CA ARG A 261 2.90 90.20 93.92
C ARG A 261 2.68 88.79 93.36
N ARG A 262 1.85 87.98 94.02
CA ARG A 262 1.53 86.61 93.61
C ARG A 262 0.70 86.57 92.33
N ASP A 263 -0.30 87.45 92.23
CA ASP A 263 -1.16 87.56 91.06
C ASP A 263 -0.40 88.19 89.87
N MET A 264 0.44 89.22 90.10
CA MET A 264 1.42 89.69 89.10
C MET A 264 2.34 88.55 88.60
N GLY A 265 2.74 87.63 89.49
CA GLY A 265 3.49 86.44 89.13
C GLY A 265 2.71 85.45 88.25
N ARG A 266 1.39 85.33 88.44
CA ARG A 266 0.51 84.53 87.56
C ARG A 266 0.39 85.15 86.18
N VAL A 267 0.12 86.46 86.11
CA VAL A 267 0.05 87.21 84.85
C VAL A 267 1.38 87.13 84.10
N GLY A 268 2.52 87.33 84.77
CA GLY A 268 3.85 87.20 84.18
C GLY A 268 4.15 85.80 83.61
N LYS A 269 3.72 84.74 84.31
CA LYS A 269 3.81 83.36 83.82
C LYS A 269 2.92 83.11 82.60
N HIS A 270 1.66 83.56 82.66
CA HIS A 270 0.71 83.42 81.56
C HIS A 270 1.19 84.14 80.28
N LEU A 271 1.66 85.39 80.39
CA LEU A 271 2.23 86.13 79.28
C LEU A 271 3.46 85.43 78.66
N LEU A 272 4.28 84.77 79.47
CA LEU A 272 5.42 83.99 78.98
C LEU A 272 4.97 82.71 78.24
N GLU A 273 3.92 82.04 78.71
CA GLU A 273 3.33 80.84 78.09
C GLU A 273 2.59 81.17 76.78
N VAL A 274 1.83 82.26 76.73
CA VAL A 274 1.21 82.77 75.50
C VAL A 274 2.28 83.20 74.50
N ARG A 275 3.34 83.90 74.94
CA ARG A 275 4.44 84.29 74.05
C ARG A 275 5.23 83.11 73.51
N SER A 276 5.46 82.07 74.32
CA SER A 276 6.21 80.88 73.91
C SER A 276 5.43 79.95 72.98
N THR A 277 4.09 79.99 73.00
CA THR A 277 3.21 79.25 72.08
C THR A 277 2.92 80.02 70.78
N VAL A 278 2.69 81.33 70.85
CA VAL A 278 2.37 82.16 69.66
C VAL A 278 3.53 82.25 68.67
N GLN A 279 4.80 82.30 69.11
CA GLN A 279 5.92 82.45 68.17
C GLN A 279 6.17 81.19 67.31
N PRO A 280 6.18 79.95 67.85
CA PRO A 280 6.18 78.73 67.04
C PRO A 280 5.00 78.64 66.06
N LEU A 281 3.78 79.01 66.49
CA LEU A 281 2.60 78.99 65.62
C LEU A 281 2.73 79.98 64.46
N ARG A 282 3.24 81.19 64.70
CA ARG A 282 3.55 82.16 63.63
C ARG A 282 4.61 81.64 62.66
N ASN A 283 5.67 81.01 63.18
CA ASN A 283 6.73 80.42 62.35
C ASN A 283 6.20 79.24 61.50
N SER A 284 5.32 78.40 62.06
CA SER A 284 4.69 77.27 61.39
C SER A 284 3.69 77.71 60.31
N LEU A 285 2.87 78.74 60.59
CA LEU A 285 1.99 79.34 59.59
C LEU A 285 2.80 79.87 58.41
N LEU A 286 3.85 80.67 58.66
CA LEU A 286 4.73 81.18 57.61
C LEU A 286 5.50 80.09 56.84
N ALA A 287 5.65 78.88 57.39
CA ALA A 287 6.19 77.74 56.66
C ALA A 287 5.12 77.12 55.74
N ALA A 288 3.95 76.79 56.28
CA ALA A 288 2.84 76.22 55.53
C ALA A 288 2.34 77.14 54.40
N GLU A 289 2.42 78.46 54.57
CA GLU A 289 2.12 79.41 53.50
C GLU A 289 3.15 79.37 52.35
N ARG A 290 4.45 79.17 52.63
CA ARG A 290 5.45 78.98 51.57
C ARG A 290 5.23 77.66 50.84
N GLU A 291 5.01 76.57 51.57
CA GLU A 291 4.70 75.25 51.00
C GLU A 291 3.46 75.33 50.09
N ARG A 292 2.40 76.05 50.51
CA ARG A 292 1.20 76.30 49.69
C ARG A 292 1.52 77.02 48.38
N GLU A 293 2.36 78.06 48.40
CA GLU A 293 2.76 78.77 47.17
C GLU A 293 3.70 77.92 46.29
N GLU A 294 4.58 77.11 46.89
CA GLU A 294 5.43 76.16 46.16
C GLU A 294 4.59 75.09 45.46
N PHE A 295 3.62 74.47 46.15
CA PHE A 295 2.69 73.52 45.53
C PHE A 295 1.81 74.18 44.46
N ARG A 296 1.36 75.43 44.66
CA ARG A 296 0.65 76.20 43.63
C ARG A 296 1.51 76.42 42.39
N ALA A 297 2.79 76.76 42.57
CA ALA A 297 3.74 76.93 41.47
C ALA A 297 4.09 75.60 40.77
N GLN A 298 4.20 74.49 41.51
CA GLN A 298 4.37 73.14 40.96
C GLN A 298 3.16 72.74 40.11
N LEU A 299 1.94 72.92 40.63
CA LEU A 299 0.69 72.63 39.93
C LEU A 299 0.56 73.45 38.64
N GLY A 300 0.91 74.75 38.69
CA GLY A 300 0.93 75.60 37.50
C GLY A 300 1.90 75.11 36.42
N ARG A 301 3.12 74.67 36.80
CA ARG A 301 4.07 74.08 35.86
C ARG A 301 3.53 72.79 35.23
N ALA A 302 3.02 71.87 36.05
CA ALA A 302 2.47 70.59 35.58
C ALA A 302 1.25 70.78 34.65
N GLN A 303 0.38 71.77 34.92
CA GLN A 303 -0.74 72.12 34.04
C GLN A 303 -0.26 72.64 32.67
N GLU A 304 0.77 73.48 32.64
CA GLU A 304 1.35 74.01 31.39
C GLU A 304 2.16 72.96 30.63
N GLU A 305 2.79 72.01 31.32
CA GLU A 305 3.44 70.84 30.70
C GLU A 305 2.40 69.94 30.03
N LEU A 306 1.35 69.53 30.76
CA LEU A 306 0.23 68.74 30.24
C LEU A 306 -0.51 69.42 29.07
N LYS A 307 -0.61 70.75 29.06
CA LYS A 307 -1.13 71.50 27.89
C LYS A 307 -0.23 71.36 26.66
N ARG A 308 1.09 71.43 26.82
CA ARG A 308 2.05 71.24 25.72
C ARG A 308 2.03 69.81 25.20
N GLU A 309 2.01 68.81 26.08
CA GLU A 309 1.88 67.40 25.69
C GLU A 309 0.59 67.13 24.92
N ARG A 310 -0.54 67.68 25.37
CA ARG A 310 -1.82 67.57 24.64
C ARG A 310 -1.74 68.21 23.25
N ALA A 311 -1.09 69.37 23.13
CA ALA A 311 -0.91 70.05 21.85
C ALA A 311 0.02 69.26 20.90
N THR A 312 1.14 68.72 21.37
CA THR A 312 2.04 67.89 20.55
C THR A 312 1.38 66.56 20.16
N HIS A 313 0.70 65.88 21.07
CA HIS A 313 -0.08 64.68 20.74
C HIS A 313 -1.19 64.96 19.72
N GLN A 314 -1.90 66.10 19.82
CA GLN A 314 -2.93 66.47 18.85
C GLN A 314 -2.34 66.82 17.46
N ALA A 315 -1.16 67.46 17.41
CA ALA A 315 -0.44 67.71 16.17
C ALA A 315 0.04 66.40 15.52
N SER A 316 0.69 65.51 16.28
CA SER A 316 1.13 64.19 15.83
C SER A 316 -0.03 63.32 15.37
N LYS A 317 -1.18 63.37 16.06
CA LYS A 317 -2.40 62.68 15.62
C LYS A 317 -2.85 63.15 14.23
N LYS A 318 -2.99 64.47 14.02
CA LYS A 318 -3.37 65.03 12.72
C LYS A 318 -2.37 64.66 11.61
N GLN A 319 -1.08 64.66 11.91
CA GLN A 319 -0.03 64.27 10.96
C GLN A 319 -0.13 62.78 10.59
N LEU A 320 -0.45 61.90 11.53
CA LEU A 320 -0.66 60.47 11.26
C LEU A 320 -1.96 60.21 10.49
N GLU A 321 -3.03 60.95 10.80
CA GLU A 321 -4.30 60.92 10.04
C GLU A 321 -4.11 61.37 8.59
N GLN A 322 -3.37 62.46 8.35
CA GLN A 322 -3.01 62.90 7.01
C GLN A 322 -2.18 61.84 6.26
N ARG A 323 -1.12 61.31 6.88
CA ARG A 323 -0.28 60.28 6.24
C ARG A 323 -1.03 58.98 5.96
N LEU A 324 -2.01 58.62 6.79
CA LEU A 324 -2.89 57.49 6.52
C LEU A 324 -3.75 57.73 5.28
N GLN A 325 -4.33 58.93 5.14
CA GLN A 325 -5.12 59.31 3.98
C GLN A 325 -4.27 59.35 2.68
N GLU A 326 -3.05 59.89 2.75
CA GLU A 326 -2.09 59.89 1.63
C GLU A 326 -1.75 58.46 1.16
N VAL A 327 -1.51 57.54 2.10
CA VAL A 327 -1.24 56.12 1.79
C VAL A 327 -2.49 55.40 1.27
N GLN A 328 -3.69 55.73 1.77
CA GLN A 328 -4.95 55.18 1.25
C GLN A 328 -5.19 55.60 -0.20
N VAL A 329 -5.09 56.89 -0.52
CA VAL A 329 -5.27 57.40 -1.89
C VAL A 329 -4.21 56.82 -2.83
N SER A 330 -2.95 56.73 -2.39
CA SER A 330 -1.87 56.10 -3.17
C SER A 330 -2.15 54.60 -3.42
N ARG A 331 -2.65 53.86 -2.41
CA ARG A 331 -3.07 52.47 -2.58
C ARG A 331 -4.19 52.37 -3.61
N GLU A 332 -5.28 53.12 -3.46
CA GLU A 332 -6.43 53.10 -4.38
C GLU A 332 -6.03 53.41 -5.83
N GLU A 333 -5.08 54.31 -6.03
CA GLU A 333 -4.52 54.62 -7.35
C GLU A 333 -3.68 53.46 -7.92
N THR A 334 -2.87 52.78 -7.10
CA THR A 334 -2.14 51.55 -7.54
C THR A 334 -3.08 50.37 -7.79
N GLU A 335 -4.14 50.23 -7.00
CA GLU A 335 -5.14 49.16 -7.16
C GLU A 335 -5.93 49.35 -8.46
N ARG A 336 -6.28 50.60 -8.79
CA ARG A 336 -6.90 50.96 -10.08
C ARG A 336 -5.97 50.69 -11.27
N ARG A 337 -4.69 51.10 -11.20
CA ARG A 337 -3.70 50.81 -12.26
C ARG A 337 -3.56 49.30 -12.52
N LEU A 338 -3.49 48.48 -11.48
CA LEU A 338 -3.41 47.02 -11.62
C LEU A 338 -4.71 46.40 -12.18
N GLN A 339 -5.88 47.00 -11.92
CA GLN A 339 -7.13 46.61 -12.55
C GLN A 339 -7.13 46.96 -14.05
N ASP A 340 -6.72 48.18 -14.41
CA ASP A 340 -6.62 48.64 -15.80
C ASP A 340 -5.64 47.78 -16.63
N GLU A 341 -4.44 47.51 -16.10
CA GLU A 341 -3.44 46.60 -16.70
C GLU A 341 -3.99 45.18 -16.87
N HIS A 342 -4.68 44.65 -15.86
CA HIS A 342 -5.30 43.33 -15.95
C HIS A 342 -6.43 43.29 -17.00
N GLU A 343 -7.25 44.33 -17.12
CA GLU A 343 -8.29 44.48 -18.14
C GLU A 343 -7.71 44.64 -19.55
N GLU A 344 -6.58 45.33 -19.71
CA GLU A 344 -5.85 45.42 -20.98
C GLU A 344 -5.24 44.05 -21.37
N LEU A 345 -4.58 43.35 -20.44
CA LEU A 345 -4.10 41.99 -20.67
C LEU A 345 -5.24 41.01 -21.01
N ARG A 346 -6.44 41.19 -20.42
CA ARG A 346 -7.63 40.38 -20.73
C ARG A 346 -8.19 40.68 -22.12
N ARG A 347 -8.13 41.93 -22.58
CA ARG A 347 -8.53 42.39 -23.94
C ARG A 347 -7.44 42.17 -24.99
N GLY A 348 -6.20 41.90 -24.57
CA GLY A 348 -5.03 41.83 -25.44
C GLY A 348 -5.21 40.81 -26.57
N THR A 349 -5.07 41.26 -27.82
CA THR A 349 -5.40 40.46 -29.01
C THR A 349 -4.57 39.18 -29.13
N ALA A 350 -3.42 39.10 -28.45
CA ALA A 350 -2.61 37.90 -28.36
C ALA A 350 -3.34 36.74 -27.65
N ARG A 351 -4.14 37.02 -26.61
CA ARG A 351 -4.93 36.01 -25.90
C ARG A 351 -6.02 35.44 -26.80
N SER A 352 -6.84 36.31 -27.40
CA SER A 352 -7.90 35.89 -28.33
C SER A 352 -7.33 35.08 -29.51
N LYS A 353 -6.19 35.50 -30.10
CA LYS A 353 -5.50 34.76 -31.16
C LYS A 353 -4.86 33.43 -30.71
N LEU A 354 -4.62 33.24 -29.41
CA LEU A 354 -4.19 31.94 -28.85
C LEU A 354 -5.40 31.03 -28.63
N GLU A 355 -6.49 31.55 -28.06
CA GLU A 355 -7.74 30.81 -27.84
C GLU A 355 -8.35 30.34 -29.19
N GLU A 356 -8.35 31.19 -30.21
CA GLU A 356 -8.73 30.84 -31.60
C GLU A 356 -7.86 29.71 -32.18
N LYS A 357 -6.53 29.80 -32.02
CA LYS A 357 -5.60 28.75 -32.49
C LYS A 357 -5.81 27.42 -31.78
N THR A 358 -6.07 27.44 -30.47
CA THR A 358 -6.38 26.22 -29.70
C THR A 358 -7.65 25.56 -30.24
N GLN A 359 -8.73 26.31 -30.44
CA GLN A 359 -9.98 25.78 -31.00
C GLN A 359 -9.80 25.19 -32.40
N VAL A 360 -8.99 25.83 -33.26
CA VAL A 360 -8.66 25.28 -34.60
C VAL A 360 -7.87 23.98 -34.50
N LEU A 361 -6.89 23.87 -33.58
CA LEU A 361 -6.11 22.65 -33.37
C LEU A 361 -6.96 21.52 -32.77
N GLU A 362 -7.88 21.82 -31.85
CA GLU A 362 -8.84 20.86 -31.29
C GLU A 362 -9.80 20.32 -32.37
N ALA A 363 -10.32 21.20 -33.24
CA ALA A 363 -11.16 20.80 -34.37
C ALA A 363 -10.39 19.92 -35.39
N GLN A 364 -9.12 20.23 -35.65
CA GLN A 364 -8.25 19.40 -36.50
C GLN A 364 -7.97 18.03 -35.86
N LEU A 365 -7.66 17.98 -34.56
CA LEU A 365 -7.47 16.72 -33.82
C LEU A 365 -8.74 15.85 -33.85
N SER A 366 -9.90 16.44 -33.57
CA SER A 366 -11.20 15.75 -33.65
C SER A 366 -11.47 15.17 -35.04
N THR A 367 -11.21 15.95 -36.10
CA THR A 367 -11.33 15.50 -37.49
C THR A 367 -10.37 14.35 -37.81
N THR A 368 -9.12 14.44 -37.33
CA THR A 368 -8.10 13.40 -37.55
C THR A 368 -8.45 12.09 -36.83
N GLN A 369 -8.98 12.20 -35.60
CA GLN A 369 -9.47 11.05 -34.83
C GLN A 369 -10.64 10.36 -35.53
N LEU A 370 -11.62 11.12 -36.03
CA LEU A 370 -12.76 10.58 -36.79
C LEU A 370 -12.30 9.82 -38.05
N LEU A 371 -11.32 10.36 -38.78
CA LEU A 371 -10.74 9.70 -39.95
C LEU A 371 -9.99 8.41 -39.57
N PHE A 372 -9.24 8.43 -38.47
CA PHE A 372 -8.53 7.25 -37.96
C PHE A 372 -9.49 6.12 -37.54
N ASP A 373 -10.53 6.42 -36.76
CA ASP A 373 -11.51 5.40 -36.35
C ASP A 373 -12.35 4.88 -37.53
N LYS A 374 -12.59 5.71 -38.55
CA LYS A 374 -13.19 5.27 -39.82
C LYS A 374 -12.28 4.28 -40.57
N GLU A 375 -10.98 4.53 -40.63
CA GLU A 375 -10.04 3.63 -41.31
C GLU A 375 -9.84 2.32 -40.54
N LYS A 376 -9.72 2.40 -39.22
CA LYS A 376 -9.73 1.27 -38.29
C LYS A 376 -10.97 0.39 -38.46
N SER A 377 -12.16 0.98 -38.60
CA SER A 377 -13.41 0.25 -38.88
C SER A 377 -13.38 -0.47 -40.23
N LYS A 378 -12.86 0.17 -41.29
CA LYS A 378 -12.66 -0.52 -42.59
C LYS A 378 -11.71 -1.71 -42.46
N TYR A 379 -10.59 -1.53 -41.76
CA TYR A 379 -9.59 -2.58 -41.57
C TYR A 379 -10.16 -3.78 -40.80
N GLN A 380 -10.92 -3.52 -39.74
CA GLN A 380 -11.65 -4.56 -38.99
C GLN A 380 -12.64 -5.31 -39.88
N ASN A 381 -13.45 -4.61 -40.69
CA ASN A 381 -14.40 -5.23 -41.61
C ASN A 381 -13.70 -6.06 -42.70
N ALA A 382 -12.57 -5.59 -43.24
CA ALA A 382 -11.77 -6.33 -44.21
C ALA A 382 -11.15 -7.60 -43.60
N CYS A 383 -10.65 -7.50 -42.36
CA CYS A 383 -10.11 -8.64 -41.61
C CYS A 383 -11.18 -9.68 -41.31
N LEU A 384 -12.38 -9.26 -40.87
CA LEU A 384 -13.53 -10.14 -40.62
C LEU A 384 -13.99 -10.84 -41.90
N SER A 385 -14.07 -10.12 -43.02
CA SER A 385 -14.40 -10.69 -44.34
C SER A 385 -13.39 -11.75 -44.77
N CYS A 386 -12.08 -11.47 -44.61
CA CYS A 386 -11.01 -12.44 -44.89
C CYS A 386 -11.11 -13.69 -44.00
N TYR A 387 -11.41 -13.51 -42.71
CA TYR A 387 -11.61 -14.63 -41.79
C TYR A 387 -12.80 -15.52 -42.22
N CYS A 388 -13.92 -14.91 -42.64
CA CYS A 388 -15.08 -15.64 -43.16
C CYS A 388 -14.77 -16.40 -44.46
N THR A 389 -14.05 -15.81 -45.42
CA THR A 389 -13.71 -16.50 -46.67
C THR A 389 -12.70 -17.63 -46.47
N VAL A 390 -11.72 -17.46 -45.58
CA VAL A 390 -10.80 -18.53 -45.16
C VAL A 390 -11.57 -19.68 -44.48
N SER A 391 -12.49 -19.38 -43.57
CA SER A 391 -13.32 -20.39 -42.89
C SER A 391 -14.19 -21.19 -43.87
N LEU A 392 -14.87 -20.53 -44.81
CA LEU A 392 -15.65 -21.18 -45.88
C LEU A 392 -14.75 -22.05 -46.80
N CYS A 393 -13.56 -21.57 -47.13
CA CYS A 393 -12.60 -22.33 -47.93
C CYS A 393 -12.12 -23.59 -47.17
N GLN A 394 -11.86 -23.47 -45.86
CA GLN A 394 -11.48 -24.60 -45.00
C GLN A 394 -12.60 -25.63 -44.89
N GLN A 395 -13.87 -25.21 -44.74
CA GLN A 395 -15.01 -26.12 -44.77
C GLN A 395 -15.14 -26.85 -46.12
N SER A 396 -14.98 -26.14 -47.23
CA SER A 396 -14.99 -26.74 -48.58
C SER A 396 -13.84 -27.74 -48.77
N LEU A 397 -12.65 -27.43 -48.26
CA LEU A 397 -11.50 -28.34 -48.31
C LEU A 397 -11.73 -29.59 -47.47
N GLN A 398 -12.27 -29.47 -46.25
CA GLN A 398 -12.63 -30.63 -45.42
C GLN A 398 -13.71 -31.49 -46.09
N ALA A 399 -14.72 -30.90 -46.73
CA ALA A 399 -15.74 -31.65 -47.46
C ALA A 399 -15.13 -32.46 -48.61
N LYS A 400 -14.20 -31.85 -49.36
CA LYS A 400 -13.42 -32.56 -50.41
C LYS A 400 -12.54 -33.66 -49.83
N GLN A 401 -11.89 -33.45 -48.68
CA GLN A 401 -11.09 -34.49 -48.03
C GLN A 401 -11.94 -35.69 -47.57
N ARG A 402 -13.14 -35.46 -47.01
CA ARG A 402 -14.07 -36.55 -46.66
C ARG A 402 -14.51 -37.34 -47.90
N SER A 403 -14.94 -36.65 -48.95
CA SER A 403 -15.35 -37.30 -50.21
C SER A 403 -14.19 -38.03 -50.93
N LEU A 404 -12.95 -37.57 -50.76
CA LEU A 404 -11.77 -38.29 -51.25
C LEU A 404 -11.45 -39.53 -50.41
N LEU A 405 -11.62 -39.48 -49.09
CA LEU A 405 -11.47 -40.65 -48.20
C LEU A 405 -12.53 -41.71 -48.53
N GLU A 406 -13.81 -41.32 -48.60
CA GLU A 406 -14.92 -42.18 -49.04
C GLU A 406 -14.65 -42.84 -50.40
N ARG A 407 -13.92 -42.15 -51.29
CA ARG A 407 -13.53 -42.67 -52.60
C ARG A 407 -12.31 -43.60 -52.55
N VAL A 408 -11.39 -43.42 -51.61
CA VAL A 408 -10.30 -44.37 -51.33
C VAL A 408 -10.87 -45.63 -50.71
N ASP A 409 -11.71 -45.52 -49.67
CA ASP A 409 -12.37 -46.65 -49.01
C ASP A 409 -13.16 -47.52 -50.03
N ALA A 410 -13.82 -46.88 -51.00
CA ALA A 410 -14.52 -47.57 -52.09
C ALA A 410 -13.56 -48.24 -53.11
N LEU A 411 -12.42 -47.61 -53.42
CA LEU A 411 -11.42 -48.20 -54.31
C LEU A 411 -10.68 -49.37 -53.65
N ASP A 412 -10.46 -49.32 -52.34
CA ASP A 412 -9.88 -50.43 -51.58
C ASP A 412 -10.86 -51.62 -51.53
N GLN A 413 -12.17 -51.38 -51.36
CA GLN A 413 -13.20 -52.41 -51.50
C GLN A 413 -13.27 -53.00 -52.92
N GLU A 414 -13.17 -52.17 -53.97
CA GLU A 414 -13.05 -52.63 -55.37
C GLU A 414 -11.79 -53.51 -55.55
N CYS A 415 -10.66 -53.15 -54.92
CA CYS A 415 -9.42 -53.93 -54.96
C CYS A 415 -9.54 -55.28 -54.23
N GLU A 416 -10.12 -55.32 -53.02
CA GLU A 416 -10.30 -56.54 -52.23
C GLU A 416 -11.18 -57.57 -52.96
N GLU A 417 -12.31 -57.14 -53.55
CA GLU A 417 -13.18 -58.04 -54.31
C GLU A 417 -12.50 -58.53 -55.60
N LEU A 418 -11.78 -57.66 -56.33
CA LEU A 418 -11.00 -58.08 -57.51
C LEU A 418 -9.89 -59.07 -57.15
N GLN A 419 -9.19 -58.87 -56.03
CA GLN A 419 -8.18 -59.79 -55.52
C GLN A 419 -8.80 -61.12 -55.09
N GLY A 420 -9.97 -61.10 -54.44
CA GLY A 420 -10.76 -62.28 -54.10
C GLY A 420 -11.23 -63.06 -55.33
N GLN A 421 -11.67 -62.38 -56.40
CA GLN A 421 -12.01 -63.00 -57.67
C GLN A 421 -10.79 -63.59 -58.39
N LEU A 422 -9.64 -62.91 -58.34
CA LEU A 422 -8.40 -63.39 -58.93
C LEU A 422 -7.89 -64.65 -58.22
N GLY A 423 -7.93 -64.68 -56.88
CA GLY A 423 -7.59 -65.86 -56.08
C GLY A 423 -8.47 -67.07 -56.41
N LYS A 424 -9.79 -66.88 -56.50
CA LYS A 424 -10.75 -67.92 -56.94
C LYS A 424 -10.38 -68.48 -58.34
N LYS A 425 -10.01 -67.61 -59.29
CA LYS A 425 -9.59 -68.00 -60.65
C LYS A 425 -8.23 -68.72 -60.67
N GLN A 426 -7.27 -68.29 -59.84
CA GLN A 426 -5.97 -68.95 -59.71
C GLN A 426 -6.11 -70.39 -59.17
N VAL A 427 -6.92 -70.60 -58.12
CA VAL A 427 -7.18 -71.95 -57.58
C VAL A 427 -7.80 -72.86 -58.65
N TYR A 428 -8.77 -72.36 -59.42
CA TYR A 428 -9.36 -73.12 -60.54
C TYR A 428 -8.33 -73.48 -61.62
N TYR A 429 -7.42 -72.56 -61.96
CA TYR A 429 -6.36 -72.79 -62.94
C TYR A 429 -5.33 -73.83 -62.47
N TYR A 430 -4.86 -73.73 -61.23
CA TYR A 430 -3.95 -74.72 -60.64
C TYR A 430 -4.58 -76.11 -60.56
N LEU A 431 -5.86 -76.21 -60.16
CA LEU A 431 -6.59 -77.48 -60.13
C LEU A 431 -6.72 -78.10 -61.54
N THR A 432 -6.99 -77.27 -62.55
CA THR A 432 -7.09 -77.71 -63.96
C THR A 432 -5.75 -78.26 -64.47
N ILE A 433 -4.63 -77.59 -64.17
CA ILE A 433 -3.28 -78.08 -64.51
C ILE A 433 -2.95 -79.40 -63.80
N HIS A 434 -3.28 -79.50 -62.51
CA HIS A 434 -2.97 -80.71 -61.73
C HIS A 434 -3.74 -81.94 -62.20
N ILE A 435 -5.03 -81.78 -62.54
CA ILE A 435 -5.84 -82.85 -63.16
C ILE A 435 -5.27 -83.23 -64.54
N SER A 436 -4.88 -82.26 -65.36
CA SER A 436 -4.26 -82.50 -66.67
C SER A 436 -2.97 -83.33 -66.57
N ALA A 437 -2.10 -82.99 -65.62
CA ALA A 437 -0.86 -83.73 -65.36
C ALA A 437 -1.13 -85.18 -64.94
N LEU A 438 -2.04 -85.39 -63.97
CA LEU A 438 -2.40 -86.72 -63.47
C LEU A 438 -3.02 -87.61 -64.56
N CYS A 439 -3.84 -87.05 -65.45
CA CYS A 439 -4.36 -87.76 -66.62
C CYS A 439 -3.26 -88.16 -67.62
N SER A 440 -2.20 -87.35 -67.76
CA SER A 440 -1.06 -87.64 -68.63
C SER A 440 -0.19 -88.78 -68.09
N GLU A 441 0.08 -88.80 -66.78
CA GLU A 441 0.79 -89.89 -66.10
C GLU A 441 0.03 -91.22 -66.20
N LEU A 442 -1.28 -91.20 -65.93
CA LEU A 442 -2.15 -92.37 -66.03
C LEU A 442 -2.20 -92.95 -67.46
N GLN A 443 -2.13 -92.09 -68.48
CA GLN A 443 -2.08 -92.50 -69.88
C GLN A 443 -0.72 -93.11 -70.27
N GLN A 444 0.40 -92.66 -69.68
CA GLN A 444 1.71 -93.28 -69.89
C GLN A 444 1.79 -94.69 -69.26
N GLU A 445 1.34 -94.86 -68.01
CA GLU A 445 1.30 -96.19 -67.39
C GLU A 445 0.37 -97.15 -68.16
N LYS A 446 -0.77 -96.65 -68.67
CA LYS A 446 -1.61 -97.46 -69.57
C LYS A 446 -0.83 -97.95 -70.80
N GLN A 447 -0.17 -97.05 -71.54
CA GLN A 447 0.60 -97.44 -72.75
C GLN A 447 1.75 -98.41 -72.42
N ARG A 448 2.41 -98.22 -71.28
CA ARG A 448 3.46 -99.11 -70.78
C ARG A 448 2.94 -100.53 -70.54
N LEU A 449 1.79 -100.65 -69.87
CA LEU A 449 1.13 -101.93 -69.63
C LEU A 449 0.65 -102.58 -70.94
N GLU A 450 0.12 -101.81 -71.89
CA GLU A 450 -0.27 -102.30 -73.21
C GLU A 450 0.94 -102.86 -74.00
N SER A 451 2.14 -102.27 -73.89
CA SER A 451 3.38 -102.81 -74.48
C SER A 451 3.77 -104.16 -73.89
N HIS A 452 3.78 -104.28 -72.55
CA HIS A 452 4.15 -105.53 -71.87
C HIS A 452 3.18 -106.68 -72.20
N VAL A 453 1.89 -106.38 -72.40
CA VAL A 453 0.89 -107.36 -72.85
C VAL A 453 1.13 -107.78 -74.31
N GLY A 454 1.65 -106.90 -75.17
CA GLY A 454 2.08 -107.24 -76.53
C GLY A 454 3.29 -108.18 -76.55
N GLU A 455 4.38 -107.78 -75.88
CA GLU A 455 5.63 -108.54 -75.80
C GLU A 455 5.43 -109.97 -75.25
N LEU A 456 4.59 -110.11 -74.21
CA LEU A 456 4.22 -111.40 -73.64
C LEU A 456 3.42 -112.27 -74.62
N LYS A 457 2.55 -111.67 -75.43
CA LYS A 457 1.73 -112.38 -76.42
C LYS A 457 2.55 -112.90 -77.58
N ASP A 458 3.52 -112.13 -78.07
CA ASP A 458 4.41 -112.57 -79.15
C ASP A 458 5.37 -113.68 -78.68
N SER A 459 5.83 -113.61 -77.42
CA SER A 459 6.59 -114.69 -76.77
C SER A 459 5.81 -116.02 -76.72
N VAL A 460 4.50 -115.97 -76.42
CA VAL A 460 3.62 -117.14 -76.44
C VAL A 460 3.39 -117.68 -77.86
N ASN A 461 3.25 -116.79 -78.85
CA ASN A 461 3.10 -117.18 -80.25
C ASN A 461 4.33 -117.95 -80.77
N GLN A 462 5.54 -117.48 -80.44
CA GLN A 462 6.79 -118.12 -80.88
C GLN A 462 6.94 -119.55 -80.33
N LEU A 463 6.79 -119.73 -79.01
CA LEU A 463 6.89 -121.05 -78.36
C LEU A 463 5.84 -122.05 -78.89
N SER A 464 4.66 -121.56 -79.29
CA SER A 464 3.63 -122.39 -79.90
C SER A 464 4.01 -122.93 -81.30
N GLY A 465 4.88 -122.24 -82.04
CA GLY A 465 5.34 -122.68 -83.36
C GLY A 465 6.38 -123.79 -83.28
N GLU A 466 7.41 -123.62 -82.44
CA GLU A 466 8.54 -124.54 -82.29
C GLU A 466 8.08 -125.96 -81.87
N VAL A 467 7.11 -126.05 -80.97
CA VAL A 467 6.50 -127.32 -80.53
C VAL A 467 5.76 -128.04 -81.68
N GLN A 468 5.13 -127.30 -82.58
CA GLN A 468 4.32 -127.86 -83.66
C GLN A 468 5.19 -128.44 -84.80
N GLU A 469 6.35 -127.84 -85.06
CA GLU A 469 7.27 -128.29 -86.12
C GLU A 469 7.99 -129.60 -85.76
N LEU A 470 8.49 -129.71 -84.52
CA LEU A 470 9.14 -130.92 -84.01
C LEU A 470 8.23 -132.16 -84.09
N ALA A 471 6.95 -132.00 -83.73
CA ALA A 471 5.96 -133.08 -83.75
C ALA A 471 5.62 -133.61 -85.16
N GLN A 472 5.82 -132.81 -86.23
CA GLN A 472 5.66 -133.29 -87.61
C GLN A 472 6.89 -134.06 -88.09
N ARG A 473 8.09 -133.60 -87.71
CA ARG A 473 9.37 -134.21 -88.10
C ARG A 473 9.49 -135.66 -87.61
N GLU A 474 9.08 -135.91 -86.36
CA GLU A 474 9.12 -137.25 -85.76
C GLU A 474 8.20 -138.25 -86.47
N ARG A 475 6.98 -137.82 -86.85
CA ARG A 475 6.02 -138.68 -87.60
C ARG A 475 6.54 -139.14 -88.95
N LEU A 476 7.21 -138.26 -89.70
CA LEU A 476 7.73 -138.56 -91.04
C LEU A 476 8.87 -139.58 -91.01
N LEU A 477 9.75 -139.51 -90.00
CA LEU A 477 10.88 -140.42 -89.84
C LEU A 477 10.47 -141.87 -89.51
N VAL A 478 9.31 -142.07 -88.86
CA VAL A 478 8.78 -143.41 -88.57
C VAL A 478 8.13 -144.05 -89.81
N ALA A 479 7.43 -143.27 -90.63
CA ALA A 479 6.61 -143.80 -91.73
C ALA A 479 7.44 -144.31 -92.92
N PHE A 480 8.61 -143.72 -93.17
CA PHE A 480 9.48 -144.08 -94.30
C PHE A 480 10.95 -144.12 -93.85
N PRO A 481 11.48 -145.28 -93.42
CA PRO A 481 12.86 -145.39 -92.94
C PRO A 481 13.93 -145.02 -93.97
N GLU A 482 13.62 -145.09 -95.27
CA GLU A 482 14.50 -144.63 -96.35
C GLU A 482 14.53 -143.10 -96.52
N LEU A 483 13.69 -142.36 -95.78
CA LEU A 483 13.83 -140.91 -95.58
C LEU A 483 14.75 -140.57 -94.38
N ASN A 484 15.35 -141.56 -93.71
CA ASN A 484 16.49 -141.29 -92.82
C ASN A 484 17.75 -141.11 -93.67
N PRO A 485 18.28 -139.89 -93.85
CA PRO A 485 19.37 -139.66 -94.78
C PRO A 485 20.69 -140.08 -94.15
N LEU A 486 21.56 -140.73 -94.93
CA LEU A 486 22.98 -140.40 -94.85
C LEU A 486 23.19 -139.12 -95.66
N PRO A 487 23.54 -137.97 -95.05
CA PRO A 487 23.87 -136.77 -95.79
C PRO A 487 25.30 -136.93 -96.35
N GLN A 488 25.43 -137.49 -97.56
CA GLN A 488 26.67 -137.39 -98.34
C GLN A 488 26.55 -136.30 -99.41
N GLY A 489 26.93 -135.11 -98.97
CA GLY A 489 27.04 -133.84 -99.71
C GLY A 489 27.27 -132.74 -98.68
N SER A 490 28.27 -131.86 -98.72
CA SER A 490 29.23 -131.50 -99.77
C SER A 490 28.60 -131.23 -101.14
N PRO A 491 28.21 -129.97 -101.36
CA PRO A 491 28.83 -129.22 -102.45
C PRO A 491 29.38 -127.88 -101.91
N GLN A 492 30.67 -127.56 -102.02
CA GLN A 492 31.77 -128.16 -102.80
C GLN A 492 32.75 -128.87 -101.84
N SER A 493 33.26 -130.10 -102.06
CA SER A 493 33.24 -130.97 -103.25
C SER A 493 33.38 -132.48 -102.93
N THR A 494 32.95 -133.32 -103.88
CA THR A 494 33.38 -134.71 -104.18
C THR A 494 32.90 -135.89 -103.32
N LEU A 495 32.57 -137.01 -104.00
CA LEU A 495 32.25 -138.34 -103.49
C LEU A 495 32.94 -139.43 -104.36
N ILE A 496 33.26 -140.59 -103.76
CA ILE A 496 33.70 -141.84 -104.42
C ILE A 496 32.90 -143.02 -103.81
N SER A 497 32.82 -144.15 -104.53
CA SER A 497 31.95 -145.30 -104.25
C SER A 497 32.34 -146.21 -103.04
N LEU A 498 31.36 -146.47 -102.15
CA LEU A 498 31.14 -147.65 -101.26
C LEU A 498 32.00 -147.93 -99.98
N ASN A 499 31.28 -148.42 -98.94
CA ASN A 499 31.62 -149.38 -97.85
C ASN A 499 32.20 -149.01 -96.45
N ASN A 500 31.42 -149.37 -95.39
CA ASN A 500 31.77 -150.01 -94.09
C ASN A 500 32.63 -149.25 -93.03
N PRO A 501 32.67 -149.67 -91.73
CA PRO A 501 32.02 -150.84 -91.10
C PRO A 501 31.15 -150.56 -89.84
N VAL A 502 30.87 -149.30 -89.47
CA VAL A 502 30.05 -148.97 -88.27
C VAL A 502 28.58 -149.43 -88.43
N ASP A 503 28.13 -149.65 -89.67
CA ASP A 503 26.77 -150.05 -90.04
C ASP A 503 26.25 -151.32 -89.33
N MET A 504 27.13 -152.27 -88.97
CA MET A 504 26.69 -153.55 -88.37
C MET A 504 26.03 -153.39 -86.99
N GLU A 505 26.51 -152.46 -86.15
CA GLU A 505 25.93 -152.22 -84.82
C GLU A 505 24.52 -151.62 -84.93
N GLN A 506 24.34 -150.68 -85.88
CA GLN A 506 23.04 -150.07 -86.15
C GLN A 506 22.06 -151.07 -86.79
N GLN A 507 22.53 -151.94 -87.69
CA GLN A 507 21.70 -153.01 -88.25
C GLN A 507 21.25 -154.03 -87.20
N PHE A 508 22.08 -154.36 -86.20
CA PHE A 508 21.72 -155.34 -85.17
C PHE A 508 20.55 -154.85 -84.30
N GLN A 509 20.62 -153.61 -83.79
CA GLN A 509 19.52 -153.00 -83.02
C GLN A 509 18.24 -152.82 -83.85
N ALA A 510 18.35 -152.38 -85.11
CA ALA A 510 17.20 -152.23 -85.99
C ALA A 510 16.46 -153.57 -86.23
N ASN A 511 17.21 -154.66 -86.42
CA ASN A 511 16.63 -155.99 -86.63
C ASN A 511 15.92 -156.53 -85.37
N TYR A 512 16.43 -156.26 -84.17
CA TYR A 512 15.78 -156.66 -82.91
C TYR A 512 14.40 -156.00 -82.73
N VAL A 513 14.26 -154.72 -83.11
CA VAL A 513 12.95 -154.03 -83.09
C VAL A 513 12.03 -154.55 -84.19
N ARG A 514 12.56 -154.77 -85.40
CA ARG A 514 11.78 -155.17 -86.59
C ARG A 514 11.09 -156.53 -86.42
N ILE A 515 11.72 -157.49 -85.75
CA ILE A 515 11.14 -158.82 -85.48
C ILE A 515 9.88 -158.70 -84.61
N ARG A 516 9.92 -157.98 -83.48
CA ARG A 516 8.77 -157.85 -82.58
C ARG A 516 7.53 -157.22 -83.24
N VAL A 517 7.73 -156.23 -84.12
CA VAL A 517 6.60 -155.61 -84.86
C VAL A 517 5.98 -156.63 -85.83
N LEU A 518 6.81 -157.36 -86.59
CA LEU A 518 6.34 -158.37 -87.55
C LEU A 518 5.58 -159.53 -86.88
N GLU A 519 5.94 -159.93 -85.65
CA GLU A 519 5.21 -160.95 -84.88
C GLU A 519 3.80 -160.46 -84.47
N GLN A 520 3.68 -159.18 -84.07
CA GLN A 520 2.41 -158.59 -83.65
C GLN A 520 1.50 -158.26 -84.85
N GLU A 521 2.05 -157.83 -85.99
CA GLU A 521 1.29 -157.63 -87.22
C GLU A 521 0.82 -158.96 -87.83
N ASN A 522 1.63 -160.03 -87.77
CA ASN A 522 1.18 -161.37 -88.19
C ASN A 522 -0.02 -161.85 -87.39
N SER A 523 -0.04 -161.64 -86.07
CA SER A 523 -1.21 -161.96 -85.22
C SER A 523 -2.47 -161.17 -85.62
N THR A 524 -2.28 -159.92 -86.07
CA THR A 524 -3.35 -159.02 -86.53
C THR A 524 -3.88 -159.43 -87.91
N LEU A 525 -2.99 -159.85 -88.81
CA LEU A 525 -3.35 -160.43 -90.12
C LEU A 525 -4.05 -161.79 -89.97
N HIS A 526 -3.59 -162.66 -89.08
CA HIS A 526 -4.24 -163.94 -88.81
C HIS A 526 -5.69 -163.75 -88.30
N SER A 527 -5.90 -162.77 -87.43
CA SER A 527 -7.23 -162.35 -86.95
C SER A 527 -8.11 -161.74 -88.06
N SER A 528 -7.49 -161.15 -89.09
CA SER A 528 -8.19 -160.54 -90.22
C SER A 528 -8.56 -161.57 -91.31
N LEU A 529 -7.73 -162.59 -91.50
CA LEU A 529 -8.00 -163.74 -92.38
C LEU A 529 -9.15 -164.60 -91.86
N VAL A 530 -9.30 -164.76 -90.54
CA VAL A 530 -10.50 -165.37 -89.94
C VAL A 530 -11.75 -164.60 -90.34
N LYS A 531 -11.79 -163.27 -90.12
CA LYS A 531 -12.93 -162.40 -90.48
C LYS A 531 -13.26 -162.39 -91.98
N LEU A 532 -12.28 -162.64 -92.86
CA LEU A 532 -12.51 -162.78 -94.30
C LEU A 532 -13.03 -164.19 -94.67
N ARG A 533 -12.60 -165.25 -93.96
CA ARG A 533 -13.21 -166.58 -94.08
C ARG A 533 -14.67 -166.57 -93.63
N ASP A 534 -14.99 -165.84 -92.54
CA ASP A 534 -16.38 -165.66 -92.08
C ASP A 534 -17.25 -164.97 -93.14
N ARG A 535 -16.73 -163.92 -93.79
CA ARG A 535 -17.38 -163.24 -94.94
C ARG A 535 -17.51 -164.10 -96.19
N ALA A 536 -16.77 -165.21 -96.31
CA ALA A 536 -16.87 -166.16 -97.41
C ALA A 536 -17.79 -167.36 -97.10
N GLN A 537 -18.22 -167.52 -95.84
CA GLN A 537 -19.08 -168.63 -95.39
C GLN A 537 -20.48 -168.16 -94.91
N LEU A 538 -20.77 -166.87 -95.06
CA LEU A 538 -22.12 -166.28 -95.00
C LEU A 538 -22.49 -165.73 -96.39
N GLY A 539 -23.42 -166.31 -97.15
CA GLY A 539 -24.28 -167.45 -96.83
C GLY A 539 -25.49 -167.51 -97.76
N ALA A 540 -25.26 -167.94 -98.99
CA ALA A 540 -26.21 -168.17 -100.09
C ALA A 540 -27.70 -168.43 -99.74
N SER A 541 -28.60 -167.51 -100.12
CA SER A 541 -29.97 -167.82 -100.64
C SER A 541 -30.70 -166.59 -101.21
N MET A 542 -31.39 -166.78 -102.35
CA MET A 542 -32.43 -165.92 -103.01
C MET A 542 -32.08 -164.43 -103.33
N VAL A 543 -32.55 -163.77 -104.40
CA VAL A 543 -33.66 -163.89 -105.39
C VAL A 543 -34.96 -163.12 -105.04
N ALA A 544 -35.34 -162.23 -105.97
CA ALA A 544 -36.65 -161.57 -106.20
C ALA A 544 -37.11 -160.34 -105.37
N SER A 545 -37.82 -159.46 -106.09
CA SER A 545 -38.91 -158.55 -105.66
C SER A 545 -38.70 -157.38 -104.66
N LYS A 546 -38.78 -156.15 -105.20
CA LYS A 546 -39.81 -155.09 -104.97
C LYS A 546 -40.25 -154.72 -103.52
N VAL A 547 -40.30 -153.39 -103.24
CA VAL A 547 -41.06 -152.64 -102.17
C VAL A 547 -40.43 -152.54 -100.76
N GLY A 548 -40.52 -151.36 -100.10
CA GLY A 548 -40.65 -151.29 -98.61
C GLY A 548 -39.99 -150.13 -97.83
N GLN A 549 -40.65 -149.67 -96.76
CA GLN A 549 -40.37 -148.50 -95.90
C GLN A 549 -39.53 -148.76 -94.60
N MET A 550 -39.16 -147.66 -93.91
CA MET A 550 -39.13 -147.43 -92.43
C MET A 550 -37.94 -147.81 -91.49
N LYS A 551 -37.60 -146.83 -90.59
CA LYS A 551 -36.92 -146.90 -89.25
C LYS A 551 -35.45 -147.41 -89.25
N GLY A 552 -34.57 -147.26 -88.22
CA GLY A 552 -34.60 -146.77 -86.81
C GLY A 552 -33.83 -147.78 -85.89
N PRO A 553 -33.35 -147.49 -84.64
CA PRO A 553 -33.57 -146.34 -83.74
C PRO A 553 -32.30 -145.80 -82.97
N ARG A 554 -32.47 -145.37 -81.70
CA ARG A 554 -31.66 -144.50 -80.79
C ARG A 554 -30.85 -145.29 -79.71
N PRO A 555 -30.25 -144.72 -78.61
CA PRO A 555 -30.32 -143.38 -77.92
C PRO A 555 -28.95 -142.64 -77.91
N SER A 556 -28.53 -141.60 -77.13
CA SER A 556 -29.02 -140.42 -76.33
C SER A 556 -27.74 -139.59 -75.97
N GLY A 557 -27.66 -138.29 -75.59
CA GLY A 557 -28.53 -137.12 -75.24
C GLY A 557 -27.56 -135.92 -74.94
N SER A 558 -27.77 -134.93 -74.05
CA SER A 558 -28.86 -133.98 -73.72
C SER A 558 -28.49 -133.16 -72.44
N PRO A 559 -28.98 -131.92 -72.15
CA PRO A 559 -29.32 -130.78 -73.04
C PRO A 559 -29.15 -129.30 -72.46
N GLN A 560 -29.17 -128.28 -73.33
CA GLN A 560 -29.92 -126.97 -73.27
C GLN A 560 -29.72 -125.80 -72.22
N THR A 561 -29.29 -124.60 -72.71
CA THR A 561 -29.94 -123.21 -72.76
C THR A 561 -30.68 -122.54 -71.55
N PRO A 562 -31.25 -121.28 -71.57
CA PRO A 562 -31.19 -120.06 -72.48
C PRO A 562 -31.23 -118.61 -71.78
N VAL A 563 -31.49 -117.54 -72.59
CA VAL A 563 -32.24 -116.24 -72.35
C VAL A 563 -31.48 -114.89 -72.06
N GLN A 564 -32.14 -113.76 -72.42
CA GLN A 564 -31.82 -112.30 -72.38
C GLN A 564 -32.85 -111.55 -71.43
N PRO A 565 -33.34 -110.25 -71.52
CA PRO A 565 -33.16 -109.12 -72.50
C PRO A 565 -33.19 -107.63 -71.97
N GLU A 566 -33.01 -106.66 -72.91
CA GLU A 566 -33.63 -105.28 -73.05
C GLU A 566 -33.35 -104.06 -72.07
N PRO A 567 -33.67 -102.77 -72.45
CA PRO A 567 -33.16 -101.51 -71.86
C PRO A 567 -34.24 -100.41 -71.55
N THR A 568 -33.89 -99.09 -71.37
CA THR A 568 -34.53 -97.86 -71.98
C THR A 568 -34.17 -96.45 -71.40
N GLN A 569 -34.21 -95.40 -72.27
CA GLN A 569 -34.40 -93.92 -72.04
C GLN A 569 -33.34 -93.14 -71.19
N GLY A 570 -33.29 -91.79 -71.04
CA GLY A 570 -33.99 -90.56 -71.53
C GLY A 570 -33.41 -89.28 -70.80
N TYR A 571 -33.75 -87.98 -70.98
CA TYR A 571 -34.53 -87.17 -71.96
C TYR A 571 -34.33 -85.62 -71.75
N ALA A 572 -34.09 -84.82 -72.83
CA ALA A 572 -34.50 -83.39 -73.08
C ALA A 572 -34.15 -82.17 -72.15
N ARG A 573 -34.16 -80.86 -72.53
CA ARG A 573 -33.87 -80.06 -73.78
C ARG A 573 -34.01 -78.51 -73.53
N HIS A 574 -33.03 -77.65 -73.95
CA HIS A 574 -33.03 -76.22 -74.48
C HIS A 574 -34.19 -75.16 -74.24
N PRO A 575 -34.06 -73.83 -74.57
CA PRO A 575 -32.92 -72.86 -74.61
C PRO A 575 -33.22 -71.31 -74.37
N GLU A 576 -32.20 -70.44 -74.57
CA GLU A 576 -32.18 -69.08 -75.22
C GLU A 576 -32.53 -67.72 -74.49
N PRO A 577 -32.05 -66.54 -74.99
CA PRO A 577 -31.95 -65.24 -74.26
C PRO A 577 -32.44 -63.95 -75.02
N ALA A 578 -32.22 -62.73 -74.47
CA ALA A 578 -32.13 -61.41 -75.15
C ALA A 578 -31.82 -60.23 -74.17
N LEU A 579 -31.78 -58.95 -74.58
CA LEU A 579 -30.67 -58.18 -75.21
C LEU A 579 -30.99 -56.63 -75.23
N PHE A 580 -29.98 -55.74 -75.40
CA PHE A 580 -30.09 -54.26 -75.64
C PHE A 580 -30.75 -53.39 -74.53
N ALA A 581 -30.70 -52.03 -74.45
CA ALA A 581 -29.98 -50.89 -75.07
C ALA A 581 -30.00 -49.71 -74.03
N CYS A 582 -29.03 -48.79 -73.84
CA CYS A 582 -28.33 -47.77 -74.67
C CYS A 582 -28.94 -46.32 -74.62
N THR A 583 -28.06 -45.29 -74.49
CA THR A 583 -28.26 -43.81 -74.62
C THR A 583 -28.94 -43.00 -73.48
N ARG A 584 -28.95 -41.63 -73.46
CA ARG A 584 -27.84 -40.60 -73.51
C ARG A 584 -28.34 -39.14 -73.24
N ARG A 585 -27.75 -38.44 -72.24
CA ARG A 585 -27.62 -36.94 -72.07
C ARG A 585 -28.83 -36.01 -71.79
N ARG A 586 -28.50 -34.91 -71.06
CA ARG A 586 -29.11 -33.54 -70.99
C ARG A 586 -30.49 -33.39 -70.29
N SER A 587 -30.88 -32.22 -69.76
CA SER A 587 -30.15 -31.05 -69.16
C SER A 587 -31.16 -30.09 -68.47
N GLU A 588 -30.65 -29.07 -67.74
CA GLU A 588 -31.40 -27.86 -67.26
C GLU A 588 -32.52 -28.10 -66.20
N SER A 589 -32.97 -27.14 -65.37
CA SER A 589 -32.55 -25.75 -65.06
C SER A 589 -33.18 -25.24 -63.72
N SER A 590 -32.80 -24.02 -63.29
CA SER A 590 -33.57 -23.07 -62.44
C SER A 590 -33.93 -23.47 -60.99
N THR A 591 -33.31 -22.88 -59.95
CA THR A 591 -33.56 -21.55 -59.33
C THR A 591 -34.94 -21.34 -58.69
N TRP A 592 -34.97 -21.28 -57.36
CA TRP A 592 -35.07 -20.01 -56.60
C TRP A 592 -34.21 -20.12 -55.32
#